data_AF-A0AAE4ALT5-F1
#
_entry.id   AF-A0AAE4ALT5-F1
#
_cell.length_a   1.000
_cell.length_b   1.000
_cell.length_c   1.000
_cell.angle_alpha   90.00
_cell.angle_beta   90.00
_cell.angle_gamma   90.00
#
_symmetry.space_group_name_H-M   'P 1'
#
loop_
_entity.id
_entity.type
_entity.pdbx_description
1 polymer ?
#
loop_
_entity_poly.entity_id
_entity_poly.type
_entity_poly.pdbx_seq_one_letter_code
_entity_poly.pdbx_strand_id
1 'polypeptide(L)'
;MVAINGLLELKDIETLLSAGGWLLLLTLTAIQKVAPAGKKPWTAIAKMLGAEINREMITAQGKLSDQIESVRGEIKSVKHEVGEDRAITARVRILIFADELLEGRRHSKDRFDQVLVDIDNYEKYCATHPEFKNNQTCSTVAHIRKKYCERLEKRDFL
;
A
#
# COMPACT_ATOMS: atom_id res chain seq x y z
N MET A 1 -4.17 -46.60 43.60
CA MET A 1 -3.04 -47.31 42.95
C MET A 1 -2.76 -46.81 41.52
N VAL A 2 -3.75 -46.34 40.75
CA VAL A 2 -3.56 -45.86 39.35
C VAL A 2 -2.73 -44.57 39.23
N ALA A 3 -2.91 -43.60 40.13
CA ALA A 3 -2.18 -42.31 40.07
C ALA A 3 -0.67 -42.42 40.35
N ILE A 4 -0.26 -43.38 41.17
CA ILE A 4 1.16 -43.60 41.52
C ILE A 4 1.90 -44.26 40.35
N ASN A 5 1.24 -45.20 39.65
CA ASN A 5 1.80 -45.81 38.43
C ASN A 5 1.99 -44.78 37.31
N GLY A 6 1.01 -43.92 37.05
CA GLY A 6 1.14 -42.86 36.03
C GLY A 6 2.25 -41.84 36.35
N LEU A 7 2.50 -41.55 37.62
CA LEU A 7 3.59 -40.66 38.05
C LEU A 7 4.98 -41.33 37.92
N LEU A 8 5.08 -42.64 38.16
CA LEU A 8 6.29 -43.42 37.93
C LEU A 8 6.61 -43.51 36.42
N GLU A 9 5.60 -43.78 35.58
CA GLU A 9 5.77 -43.85 34.13
C GLU A 9 6.23 -42.52 33.52
N LEU A 10 5.70 -41.37 33.97
CA LEU A 10 6.15 -40.05 33.50
C LEU A 10 7.60 -39.76 33.89
N LYS A 11 8.01 -40.14 35.11
CA LYS A 11 9.38 -39.95 35.60
C LYS A 11 10.36 -40.85 34.86
N ASP A 12 9.95 -42.08 34.53
CA ASP A 12 10.75 -43.00 33.73
C ASP A 12 10.90 -42.51 32.29
N ILE A 13 9.85 -41.91 31.71
CA ILE A 13 9.92 -41.27 30.38
C ILE A 13 10.85 -40.06 30.42
N GLU A 14 10.75 -39.17 31.42
CA GLU A 14 11.66 -38.03 31.57
C GLU A 14 13.11 -38.49 31.77
N THR A 15 13.31 -39.55 32.56
CA THR A 15 14.62 -40.16 32.79
C THR A 15 15.17 -40.81 31.51
N LEU A 16 14.32 -41.47 30.71
CA LEU A 16 14.70 -42.06 29.43
C LEU A 16 15.01 -40.97 28.38
N LEU A 17 14.22 -39.91 28.33
CA LEU A 17 14.41 -38.78 27.42
C LEU A 17 15.69 -38.00 27.76
N SER A 18 15.92 -37.76 29.05
CA SER A 18 17.13 -37.08 29.53
C SER A 18 18.37 -37.95 29.37
N ALA A 19 18.33 -39.23 29.76
CA ALA A 19 19.42 -40.17 29.56
C ALA A 19 19.75 -40.36 28.07
N GLY A 20 18.72 -40.49 27.23
CA GLY A 20 18.84 -40.51 25.78
C GLY A 20 19.45 -39.22 25.24
N GLY A 21 19.00 -38.06 25.73
CA GLY A 21 19.54 -36.75 25.37
C GLY A 21 21.02 -36.58 25.72
N TRP A 22 21.44 -37.00 26.92
CA TRP A 22 22.85 -36.97 27.33
C TRP A 22 23.71 -37.94 26.52
N LEU A 23 23.23 -39.15 26.24
CA LEU A 23 23.91 -40.10 25.34
C LEU A 23 24.06 -39.55 23.92
N LEU A 24 23.01 -38.89 23.41
CA LEU A 24 23.01 -38.30 22.08
C LEU A 24 23.97 -37.11 22.02
N LEU A 25 24.04 -36.28 23.06
CA LEU A 25 25.04 -35.20 23.18
C LEU A 25 26.47 -35.73 23.25
N LEU A 26 26.72 -36.80 24.03
CA LEU A 26 28.05 -37.42 24.15
C LEU A 26 28.51 -38.03 22.82
N THR A 27 27.61 -38.71 22.12
CA THR A 27 27.91 -39.27 20.80
C THR A 27 28.12 -38.17 19.76
N LEU A 28 27.30 -37.11 19.75
CA LEU A 28 27.46 -35.98 18.83
C LEU A 28 28.78 -35.23 19.05
N THR A 29 29.18 -35.03 20.31
CA THR A 29 30.44 -34.34 20.66
C THR A 29 31.67 -35.20 20.33
N ALA A 30 31.58 -36.52 20.52
CA ALA A 30 32.62 -37.46 20.06
C ALA A 30 32.77 -37.43 18.54
N ILE A 31 31.65 -37.47 17.80
CA ILE A 31 31.63 -37.38 16.33
C ILE A 31 32.15 -36.01 15.86
N GLN A 32 31.83 -34.92 16.55
CA GLN A 32 32.31 -33.57 16.23
C GLN A 32 33.84 -33.44 16.31
N LYS A 33 34.49 -34.18 17.21
CA LYS A 33 35.96 -34.14 17.38
C LYS A 33 36.70 -34.87 16.24
N VAL A 34 36.08 -35.89 15.65
CA VAL A 34 36.66 -36.72 14.58
C VAL A 34 36.18 -36.29 13.18
N ALA A 35 35.11 -35.50 13.09
CA ALA A 35 34.54 -35.10 11.82
C ALA A 35 35.42 -34.07 11.07
N PRO A 36 35.66 -34.28 9.75
CA PRO A 36 36.39 -33.33 8.93
C PRO A 36 35.65 -31.99 8.81
N ALA A 37 36.42 -30.92 8.56
CA ALA A 37 35.92 -29.56 8.38
C ALA A 37 34.97 -29.48 7.17
N GLY A 38 33.68 -29.73 7.40
CA GLY A 38 32.64 -29.74 6.37
C GLY A 38 31.47 -30.68 6.63
N LYS A 39 31.65 -31.74 7.45
CA LYS A 39 30.62 -32.75 7.77
C LYS A 39 30.27 -32.79 9.27
N LYS A 40 30.25 -31.63 9.95
CA LYS A 40 29.89 -31.58 11.37
C LYS A 40 28.40 -31.93 11.56
N PRO A 41 28.04 -32.72 12.58
CA PRO A 41 26.66 -33.18 12.79
C PRO A 41 25.68 -32.03 13.01
N TRP A 42 26.05 -31.01 13.78
CA TRP A 42 25.26 -29.79 13.95
C TRP A 42 25.02 -29.04 12.64
N THR A 43 26.00 -29.05 11.72
CA THR A 43 25.86 -28.42 10.41
C THR A 43 24.88 -29.18 9.52
N ALA A 44 24.83 -30.51 9.61
CA ALA A 44 23.85 -31.31 8.89
C ALA A 44 22.43 -31.07 9.42
N ILE A 45 22.25 -31.03 10.74
CA ILE A 45 20.97 -30.72 11.38
C ILE A 45 20.50 -29.31 11.02
N ALA A 46 21.39 -28.31 11.12
CA ALA A 46 21.07 -26.93 10.74
C ALA A 46 20.74 -26.78 9.25
N LYS A 47 21.41 -27.52 8.36
CA LYS A 47 21.09 -27.54 6.92
C LYS A 47 19.75 -28.20 6.64
N MET A 48 19.41 -29.28 7.33
CA MET A 48 18.14 -29.99 7.14
C MET A 48 16.96 -29.13 7.62
N LEU A 49 17.07 -28.55 8.82
CA LEU A 49 16.05 -27.63 9.36
C LEU A 49 15.96 -26.35 8.52
N GLY A 50 17.10 -25.77 8.14
CA GLY A 50 17.16 -24.56 7.33
C GLY A 50 16.66 -24.77 5.90
N ALA A 51 16.84 -25.94 5.30
CA ALA A 51 16.35 -26.23 3.95
C ALA A 51 14.82 -26.29 3.90
N GLU A 52 14.18 -26.83 4.94
CA GLU A 52 12.72 -26.88 5.04
C GLU A 52 12.15 -25.47 5.29
N ILE A 53 12.71 -24.75 6.28
CA ILE A 53 12.31 -23.37 6.61
C ILE A 53 12.52 -22.43 5.43
N ASN A 54 13.64 -22.57 4.69
CA ASN A 54 13.93 -21.73 3.53
C ASN A 54 12.95 -21.97 2.37
N ARG A 55 12.44 -23.19 2.18
CA ARG A 55 11.41 -23.47 1.17
C ARG A 55 10.09 -22.79 1.50
N GLU A 56 9.65 -22.87 2.76
CA GLU A 56 8.44 -22.18 3.22
C GLU A 56 8.59 -20.65 3.16
N MET A 57 9.75 -20.13 3.57
CA MET A 57 10.02 -18.69 3.55
C MET A 57 10.08 -18.12 2.12
N ILE A 58 10.75 -18.80 1.18
CA ILE A 58 10.81 -18.37 -0.24
C ILE A 58 9.42 -18.39 -0.87
N THR A 59 8.59 -19.40 -0.58
CA THR A 59 7.24 -19.48 -1.13
C THR A 59 6.29 -18.46 -0.50
N ALA A 60 6.40 -18.20 0.80
CA ALA A 60 5.65 -17.14 1.48
C ALA A 60 6.07 -15.74 0.99
N GLN A 61 7.37 -15.51 0.78
CA GLN A 61 7.89 -14.26 0.22
C GLN A 61 7.44 -14.03 -1.23
N GLY A 62 7.39 -15.09 -2.05
CA GLY A 62 6.86 -15.02 -3.42
C GLY A 62 5.38 -14.64 -3.44
N LYS A 63 4.54 -15.32 -2.65
CA LYS A 63 3.11 -15.00 -2.54
C LYS A 63 2.85 -13.59 -2.02
N LEU A 64 3.65 -13.12 -1.06
CA LEU A 64 3.55 -11.75 -0.54
C LEU A 64 3.95 -10.72 -1.61
N SER A 65 4.99 -10.99 -2.39
CA SER A 65 5.39 -10.13 -3.51
C SER A 65 4.30 -10.04 -4.57
N ASP A 66 3.66 -11.16 -4.91
CA ASP A 66 2.56 -11.20 -5.89
C ASP A 66 1.33 -10.43 -5.40
N GLN A 67 0.99 -10.56 -4.11
CA GLN A 67 -0.10 -9.79 -3.50
C GLN A 67 0.20 -8.29 -3.47
N ILE A 68 1.44 -7.89 -3.15
CA ILE A 68 1.86 -6.48 -3.18
C ILE A 68 1.75 -5.90 -4.59
N GLU A 69 2.14 -6.64 -5.63
CA GLU A 69 2.05 -6.16 -7.00
C GLU A 69 0.59 -6.08 -7.48
N SER A 70 -0.27 -7.03 -7.09
CA SER A 70 -1.72 -6.98 -7.37
C SER A 70 -2.38 -5.75 -6.72
N VAL A 71 -2.13 -5.52 -5.43
CA VAL A 71 -2.64 -4.35 -4.70
C VAL A 71 -2.10 -3.05 -5.31
N ARG A 72 -0.84 -3.04 -5.76
CA ARG A 72 -0.25 -1.88 -6.46
C ARG A 72 -0.95 -1.60 -7.79
N GLY A 73 -1.32 -2.64 -8.53
CA GLY A 73 -2.11 -2.56 -9.76
C GLY A 73 -3.48 -1.94 -9.51
N GLU A 74 -4.23 -2.46 -8.54
CA GLU A 74 -5.54 -1.95 -8.14
C GLU A 74 -5.49 -0.49 -7.63
N ILE A 75 -4.46 -0.13 -6.86
CA ILE A 75 -4.26 1.26 -6.43
C ILE A 75 -4.03 2.18 -7.63
N LYS A 76 -3.32 1.72 -8.67
CA LYS A 76 -3.09 2.52 -9.87
C LYS A 76 -4.37 2.72 -10.68
N SER A 77 -5.19 1.68 -10.87
CA SER A 77 -6.47 1.79 -11.58
C SER A 77 -7.45 2.69 -10.84
N VAL A 78 -7.60 2.51 -9.53
CA VAL A 78 -8.45 3.36 -8.69
C VAL A 78 -7.97 4.82 -8.69
N LYS A 79 -6.65 5.06 -8.65
CA LYS A 79 -6.12 6.44 -8.75
C LYS A 79 -6.45 7.10 -10.07
N HIS A 80 -6.48 6.35 -11.16
CA HIS A 80 -6.84 6.87 -12.48
C HIS A 80 -8.33 7.21 -12.54
N GLU A 81 -9.21 6.30 -12.13
CA GLU A 81 -10.67 6.52 -12.07
C GLU A 81 -11.03 7.71 -11.17
N VAL A 82 -10.47 7.77 -9.95
CA VAL A 82 -10.68 8.89 -9.03
C VAL A 82 -10.14 10.21 -9.60
N GLY A 83 -9.06 10.16 -10.37
CA GLY A 83 -8.52 11.33 -11.07
C GLY A 83 -9.51 11.87 -12.10
N GLU A 84 -10.08 10.97 -12.91
CA GLU A 84 -11.05 11.31 -13.95
C GLU A 84 -12.33 11.88 -13.36
N ASP A 85 -12.91 11.21 -12.36
CA ASP A 85 -14.13 11.66 -11.68
C ASP A 85 -13.97 13.05 -11.04
N ARG A 86 -12.80 13.31 -10.45
CA ARG A 86 -12.47 14.63 -9.89
C ARG A 86 -12.40 15.69 -10.99
N ALA A 87 -11.80 15.38 -12.13
CA ALA A 87 -11.72 16.31 -13.26
C ALA A 87 -13.10 16.58 -13.89
N ILE A 88 -13.95 15.55 -14.03
CA ILE A 88 -15.33 15.69 -14.49
C ILE A 88 -16.12 16.57 -13.53
N THR A 89 -16.00 16.32 -12.22
CA THR A 89 -16.69 17.11 -11.19
C THR A 89 -16.25 18.57 -11.21
N ALA A 90 -14.93 18.83 -11.30
CA ALA A 90 -14.39 20.17 -11.43
C ALA A 90 -14.93 20.87 -12.69
N ARG A 91 -14.95 20.18 -13.83
CA ARG A 91 -15.52 20.71 -15.08
C ARG A 91 -16.98 21.12 -14.93
N VAL A 92 -17.81 20.27 -14.30
CA VAL A 92 -19.23 20.58 -14.08
C VAL A 92 -19.38 21.85 -13.22
N ARG A 93 -18.60 21.97 -12.13
CA ARG A 93 -18.63 23.17 -11.26
C ARG A 93 -18.21 24.44 -11.99
N ILE A 94 -17.18 24.35 -12.83
CA ILE A 94 -16.70 25.47 -13.67
C ILE A 94 -17.79 25.93 -14.64
N LEU A 95 -18.44 25.00 -15.33
CA LEU A 95 -19.49 25.33 -16.32
C LEU A 95 -20.72 25.94 -15.66
N ILE A 96 -21.18 25.35 -14.55
CA ILE A 96 -22.29 25.91 -13.77
C ILE A 96 -21.96 27.33 -13.32
N PHE A 97 -20.75 27.55 -12.76
CA PHE A 97 -20.36 28.89 -12.32
C PHE A 97 -20.29 29.89 -13.48
N ALA A 98 -19.84 29.45 -14.66
CA ALA A 98 -19.83 30.30 -15.84
C ALA A 98 -21.25 30.70 -16.27
N ASP A 99 -22.18 29.76 -16.28
CA ASP A 99 -23.60 30.03 -16.55
C ASP A 99 -24.18 31.00 -15.50
N GLU A 100 -23.84 30.80 -14.21
CA GLU A 100 -24.19 31.73 -13.12
C GLU A 100 -23.69 33.16 -13.39
N LEU A 101 -22.46 33.32 -13.88
CA LEU A 101 -21.91 34.63 -14.25
C LEU A 101 -22.60 35.23 -15.49
N LEU A 102 -22.96 34.42 -16.48
CA LEU A 102 -23.69 34.86 -17.68
C LEU A 102 -25.11 35.32 -17.35
N GLU A 103 -25.77 34.68 -16.38
CA GLU A 103 -27.05 35.10 -15.82
C GLU A 103 -26.95 36.37 -14.96
N GLY A 104 -25.75 36.90 -14.73
CA GLY A 104 -25.50 38.11 -13.96
C GLY A 104 -25.60 37.92 -12.44
N ARG A 105 -25.55 36.67 -11.96
CA ARG A 105 -25.51 36.41 -10.51
C ARG A 105 -24.24 36.98 -9.90
N ARG A 106 -24.39 37.57 -8.71
CA ARG A 106 -23.27 38.05 -7.91
C ARG A 106 -22.83 36.96 -6.95
N HIS A 107 -21.52 36.79 -6.81
CA HIS A 107 -20.91 35.79 -5.95
C HIS A 107 -19.90 36.42 -5.00
N SER A 108 -19.69 35.78 -3.86
CA SER A 108 -18.65 36.15 -2.89
C SER A 108 -17.27 35.83 -3.45
N LYS A 109 -16.23 36.47 -2.91
CA LYS A 109 -14.83 36.17 -3.24
C LYS A 109 -14.48 34.69 -3.00
N ASP A 110 -14.98 34.12 -1.90
CA ASP A 110 -14.75 32.72 -1.54
C ASP A 110 -15.25 31.75 -2.61
N ARG A 111 -16.43 32.01 -3.17
CA ARG A 111 -16.97 31.20 -4.28
C ARG A 111 -16.10 31.28 -5.53
N PHE A 112 -15.55 32.46 -5.85
CA PHE A 112 -14.60 32.59 -6.95
C PHE A 112 -13.31 31.83 -6.67
N ASP A 113 -12.74 31.97 -5.47
CA ASP A 113 -11.51 31.28 -5.08
C ASP A 113 -11.69 29.75 -5.18
N GLN A 114 -12.84 29.21 -4.76
CA GLN A 114 -13.17 27.79 -4.89
C GLN A 114 -13.23 27.33 -6.35
N VAL A 115 -13.79 28.14 -7.26
CA VAL A 115 -13.86 27.82 -8.69
C VAL A 115 -12.48 27.92 -9.34
N LEU A 116 -11.63 28.87 -8.92
CA LEU A 116 -10.24 28.94 -9.41
C LEU A 116 -9.45 27.69 -9.02
N VAL A 117 -9.64 27.16 -7.82
CA VAL A 117 -9.06 25.87 -7.41
C VAL A 117 -9.56 24.71 -8.28
N ASP A 118 -10.86 24.71 -8.63
CA ASP A 118 -11.42 23.70 -9.54
C ASP A 118 -10.81 23.81 -10.94
N ILE A 119 -10.59 25.03 -11.44
CA ILE A 119 -9.92 25.30 -12.71
C ILE A 119 -8.50 24.74 -12.70
N ASP A 120 -7.72 25.02 -11.66
CA ASP A 120 -6.33 24.57 -11.57
C ASP A 120 -6.24 23.03 -11.49
N ASN A 121 -7.14 22.40 -10.74
CA ASN A 121 -7.24 20.94 -10.66
C ASN A 121 -7.61 20.32 -12.01
N TYR A 122 -8.56 20.93 -12.72
CA TYR A 122 -8.99 20.50 -14.05
C TYR A 122 -7.87 20.65 -15.09
N GLU A 123 -7.21 21.81 -15.16
CA GLU A 123 -6.10 22.08 -16.09
C GLU A 123 -4.92 21.14 -15.82
N LYS A 124 -4.59 20.89 -14.55
CA LYS A 124 -3.55 19.93 -14.16
C LYS A 124 -3.86 18.52 -14.62
N TYR A 125 -5.11 18.07 -14.47
CA TYR A 125 -5.52 16.76 -14.95
C TYR A 125 -5.47 16.66 -16.48
N CYS A 126 -5.93 17.68 -17.20
CA CYS A 126 -5.86 17.74 -18.66
C CYS A 126 -4.42 17.74 -19.18
N ALA A 127 -3.49 18.41 -18.48
CA ALA A 127 -2.09 18.45 -18.87
C ALA A 127 -1.41 17.07 -18.82
N THR A 128 -1.86 16.18 -17.93
CA THR A 128 -1.35 14.81 -17.83
C THR A 128 -2.17 13.79 -18.64
N HIS A 129 -3.32 14.18 -19.20
CA HIS A 129 -4.25 13.33 -19.96
C HIS A 129 -4.70 14.00 -21.28
N PRO A 130 -3.85 14.03 -22.32
CA PRO A 130 -4.13 14.72 -23.59
C PRO A 130 -5.37 14.19 -24.35
N GLU A 131 -5.75 12.93 -24.11
CA GLU A 131 -6.95 12.28 -24.67
C GLU A 131 -8.26 12.83 -24.09
N PHE A 132 -8.20 13.51 -22.94
CA PHE A 132 -9.36 14.07 -22.27
C PHE A 132 -9.83 15.37 -22.95
N LYS A 133 -11.11 15.44 -23.34
CA LYS A 133 -11.67 16.54 -24.14
C LYS A 133 -11.68 17.87 -23.38
N ASN A 134 -10.68 18.73 -23.65
CA ASN A 134 -10.48 20.03 -22.99
C ASN A 134 -11.07 21.24 -23.75
N ASN A 135 -11.38 21.12 -25.04
CA ASN A 135 -11.60 22.29 -25.90
C ASN A 135 -12.84 23.17 -25.58
N GLN A 136 -13.77 22.73 -24.72
CA GLN A 136 -14.97 23.53 -24.38
C GLN A 136 -14.75 24.48 -23.18
N THR A 137 -13.71 24.26 -22.38
CA THR A 137 -13.54 24.94 -21.08
C THR A 137 -12.57 26.11 -21.14
N CYS A 138 -11.67 26.20 -22.13
CA CYS A 138 -10.65 27.26 -22.20
C CYS A 138 -11.24 28.68 -22.26
N SER A 139 -12.26 28.91 -23.08
CA SER A 139 -12.94 30.21 -23.19
C SER A 139 -13.68 30.57 -21.89
N THR A 140 -14.33 29.59 -21.28
CA THR A 140 -15.05 29.70 -20.02
C THR A 140 -14.12 30.07 -18.86
N VAL A 141 -12.98 29.38 -18.77
CA VAL A 141 -11.94 29.65 -17.77
C VAL A 141 -11.38 31.07 -17.93
N ALA A 142 -11.06 31.48 -19.16
CA ALA A 142 -10.58 32.84 -19.43
C ALA A 142 -11.61 33.90 -19.02
N HIS A 143 -12.91 33.64 -19.26
CA HIS A 143 -13.99 34.53 -18.85
C HIS A 143 -14.10 34.65 -17.32
N ILE A 144 -14.06 33.52 -16.60
CA ILE A 144 -14.12 33.49 -15.13
C ILE A 144 -12.93 34.25 -14.52
N ARG A 145 -11.70 33.98 -15.00
CA ARG A 145 -10.48 34.67 -14.52
C ARG A 145 -10.56 36.18 -14.77
N LYS A 146 -11.02 36.60 -15.95
CA LYS A 146 -11.24 38.02 -16.26
C LYS A 146 -12.24 38.67 -15.31
N LYS A 147 -13.39 38.02 -15.07
CA LYS A 147 -14.41 38.51 -14.14
C LYS A 147 -13.88 38.63 -12.73
N TYR A 148 -13.12 37.65 -12.26
CA TYR A 148 -12.48 37.72 -10.94
C TYR A 148 -11.56 38.94 -10.80
N CYS A 149 -10.70 39.20 -11.79
CA CYS A 149 -9.82 40.38 -11.78
C CYS A 149 -10.62 41.69 -11.79
N GLU A 150 -11.65 41.81 -12.63
CA GLU A 150 -12.54 42.98 -12.67
C GLU A 150 -13.18 43.26 -11.30
N ARG A 151 -13.60 42.19 -10.59
CA ARG A 151 -14.23 42.28 -9.26
C ARG A 151 -13.24 42.62 -8.15
N LEU A 152 -12.00 42.10 -8.23
CA LEU A 152 -10.90 42.46 -7.33
C LEU A 152 -10.54 43.94 -7.42
N GLU A 153 -10.42 44.49 -8.63
CA GLU A 153 -10.11 45.90 -8.86
C GLU A 153 -11.22 46.82 -8.33
N LYS A 154 -12.48 46.46 -8.61
CA LYS A 154 -13.65 47.26 -8.22
C LYS A 154 -14.08 47.06 -6.77
N ARG A 155 -13.54 46.04 -6.08
CA ARG A 155 -13.96 45.61 -4.73
C ARG A 155 -15.48 45.39 -4.63
N ASP A 156 -16.10 44.86 -5.68
CA ASP A 156 -17.56 44.74 -5.81
C ASP A 156 -18.04 43.27 -5.78
N PHE A 157 -17.35 42.44 -5.00
CA PHE A 157 -17.85 41.14 -4.59
C PHE A 157 -19.13 41.31 -3.75
N LEU A 158 -19.97 40.27 -3.76
CA LEU A 158 -21.17 40.22 -2.91
C LEU A 158 -20.80 40.21 -1.42
#